data_AF-A0A1A8R1Y7-F1
#
_entry.id   AF-A0A1A8R1Y7-F1
#
_cell.length_a   1.000
_cell.length_b   1.000
_cell.length_c   1.000
_cell.angle_alpha   90.00
_cell.angle_beta   90.00
_cell.angle_gamma   90.00
#
_symmetry.space_group_name_H-M   'P 1'
#
loop_
_entity.id
_entity.type
_entity.pdbx_description
1 polymer ?
#
loop_
_entity_poly.entity_id
_entity_poly.type
_entity_poly.pdbx_seq_one_letter_code
_entity_poly.pdbx_strand_id
1 'polypeptide(L)'
;LYESSKPLRIGYLESDGYSQPTPSMARGIREVKALLEQAGHTVQPPHTLRCVNDMRFWVHDPLCFQLVPYQPLRVNKIMTELVFKGIFADGATSMVQKLKGGPIDPCLRDQVNLYALPKWLKRIIGFLLKPFSPRFPFILDAVTILSYTALYNLLNFPAGVVPVSTVTADDEEELKHYKGVFQDKMDKLLKKAVTGAEGLPVAVQCVALPWQDEVCLRFMKEVEHLVKQKRK
;
A
#
# COMPACT_ATOMS: atom_id res chain seq x y z
N LEU A 1 -14.58 -22.71 -5.20
CA LEU A 1 -13.35 -22.05 -4.69
C LEU A 1 -13.67 -21.16 -3.49
N TYR A 2 -14.57 -20.19 -3.62
CA TYR A 2 -14.99 -19.29 -2.53
C TYR A 2 -15.43 -19.99 -1.23
N GLU A 3 -16.19 -21.09 -1.34
CA GLU A 3 -16.70 -21.84 -0.17
C GLU A 3 -15.71 -22.84 0.43
N SER A 4 -14.52 -22.98 -0.17
CA SER A 4 -13.51 -23.92 0.33
C SER A 4 -13.06 -23.55 1.74
N SER A 5 -12.84 -24.55 2.60
CA SER A 5 -12.24 -24.40 3.93
C SER A 5 -10.79 -24.91 4.00
N LYS A 6 -10.19 -25.28 2.86
CA LYS A 6 -8.81 -25.82 2.83
C LYS A 6 -7.80 -24.80 3.36
N PRO A 7 -6.80 -25.20 4.16
CA PRO A 7 -5.72 -24.31 4.58
C PRO A 7 -5.09 -23.56 3.40
N LEU A 8 -4.73 -22.31 3.65
CA LEU A 8 -4.10 -21.41 2.68
C LEU A 8 -2.61 -21.31 2.99
N ARG A 9 -1.82 -21.07 1.95
CA ARG A 9 -0.43 -20.64 2.06
C ARG A 9 -0.42 -19.16 1.72
N ILE A 10 -0.03 -18.32 2.66
CA ILE A 10 -0.20 -16.86 2.59
C ILE A 10 1.17 -16.19 2.72
N GLY A 11 1.54 -15.40 1.73
CA GLY A 11 2.62 -14.42 1.85
C GLY A 11 2.09 -13.18 2.57
N TYR A 12 2.87 -12.61 3.49
CA TYR A 12 2.53 -11.35 4.16
C TYR A 12 3.64 -10.30 3.97
N LEU A 13 3.28 -9.03 3.95
CA LEU A 13 4.22 -7.91 3.80
C LEU A 13 3.90 -6.84 4.84
N GLU A 14 4.79 -6.62 5.81
CA GLU A 14 4.64 -5.52 6.78
C GLU A 14 5.06 -4.16 6.19
N SER A 15 6.13 -4.14 5.40
CA SER A 15 6.66 -2.92 4.78
C SER A 15 7.10 -3.19 3.35
N ASP A 16 6.73 -2.31 2.43
CA ASP A 16 7.17 -2.33 1.03
C ASP A 16 8.58 -1.71 0.85
N GLY A 17 9.18 -1.18 1.93
CA GLY A 17 10.48 -0.51 1.89
C GLY A 17 10.45 0.87 1.22
N TYR A 18 9.26 1.40 0.89
CA TYR A 18 9.04 2.72 0.32
C TYR A 18 8.28 3.63 1.29
N SER A 19 7.16 3.14 1.81
CA SER A 19 6.38 3.80 2.85
C SER A 19 6.56 3.02 4.13
N GLN A 20 6.96 3.70 5.21
CA GLN A 20 7.02 3.04 6.51
C GLN A 20 5.58 2.85 7.00
N PRO A 21 5.15 1.64 7.39
CA PRO A 21 3.83 1.44 7.97
C PRO A 21 3.73 2.22 9.29
N THR A 22 2.55 2.76 9.58
CA THR A 22 2.26 3.27 10.93
C THR A 22 2.24 2.11 11.94
N PRO A 23 2.42 2.37 13.25
CA PRO A 23 2.34 1.32 14.28
C PRO A 23 1.04 0.52 14.19
N SER A 24 -0.08 1.22 14.02
CA SER A 24 -1.41 0.62 13.85
C SER A 24 -1.50 -0.32 12.63
N MET A 25 -0.93 0.07 11.48
CA MET A 25 -0.88 -0.78 10.29
C MET A 25 -0.03 -2.04 10.52
N ALA A 26 1.16 -1.88 11.08
CA ALA A 26 2.06 -3.01 11.35
C ALA A 26 1.44 -4.00 12.36
N ARG A 27 0.80 -3.48 13.42
CA ARG A 27 0.05 -4.27 14.39
C ARG A 27 -1.10 -5.02 13.74
N GLY A 28 -1.90 -4.36 12.91
CA GLY A 28 -3.01 -4.99 12.18
C GLY A 28 -2.56 -6.19 11.35
N ILE A 29 -1.43 -6.08 10.65
CA ILE A 29 -0.85 -7.19 9.87
C ILE A 29 -0.39 -8.34 10.77
N ARG A 30 0.31 -8.05 11.87
CA ARG A 30 0.79 -9.06 12.82
C ARG A 30 -0.34 -9.82 13.51
N GLU A 31 -1.40 -9.11 13.90
CA GLU A 31 -2.58 -9.72 14.51
C GLU A 31 -3.27 -10.68 13.55
N VAL A 32 -3.48 -10.27 12.29
CA VAL A 32 -4.09 -11.10 11.26
C VAL A 32 -3.21 -12.31 10.95
N LYS A 33 -1.90 -12.12 10.84
CA LYS A 33 -0.94 -13.22 10.68
C LYS A 33 -1.11 -14.26 11.80
N ALA A 34 -1.12 -13.82 13.06
CA ALA A 34 -1.26 -14.73 14.20
C ALA A 34 -2.59 -15.50 14.16
N LEU A 35 -3.70 -14.83 13.82
CA LEU A 35 -5.00 -15.48 13.68
C LEU A 35 -5.02 -16.53 12.57
N LEU A 36 -4.42 -16.22 11.42
CA LEU A 36 -4.32 -17.16 10.30
C LEU A 36 -3.46 -18.38 10.66
N GLU A 37 -2.33 -18.18 11.35
CA GLU A 37 -1.49 -19.27 11.83
C GLU A 37 -2.24 -20.17 12.84
N GLN A 38 -3.00 -19.57 13.76
CA GLN A 38 -3.82 -20.30 14.74
C GLN A 38 -4.95 -21.11 14.06
N ALA A 39 -5.50 -20.61 12.96
CA ALA A 39 -6.49 -21.31 12.15
C ALA A 39 -5.89 -22.40 11.23
N GLY A 40 -4.58 -22.64 11.31
CA GLY A 40 -3.90 -23.71 10.56
C GLY A 40 -3.44 -23.32 9.16
N HIS A 41 -3.49 -22.03 8.80
CA HIS A 41 -2.88 -21.54 7.56
C HIS A 41 -1.37 -21.43 7.72
N THR A 42 -0.64 -21.61 6.61
CA THR A 42 0.80 -21.36 6.57
C THR A 42 1.04 -19.91 6.18
N VAL A 43 1.65 -19.11 7.06
CA VAL A 43 1.98 -17.71 6.79
C VAL A 43 3.49 -17.54 6.75
N GLN A 44 4.04 -17.05 5.64
CA GLN A 44 5.49 -16.91 5.47
C GLN A 44 5.86 -15.53 4.92
N PRO A 45 7.04 -14.99 5.32
CA PRO A 45 7.58 -13.80 4.69
C PRO A 45 7.76 -14.02 3.18
N PRO A 46 7.78 -12.96 2.36
CA PRO A 46 7.88 -13.15 0.93
C PRO A 46 9.27 -13.73 0.58
N HIS A 47 10.34 -13.22 1.17
CA HIS A 47 11.70 -13.64 0.84
C HIS A 47 12.02 -15.13 1.13
N THR A 48 11.20 -15.85 1.91
CA THR A 48 11.41 -17.27 2.21
C THR A 48 10.77 -18.24 1.21
N LEU A 49 9.95 -17.80 0.25
CA LEU A 49 9.58 -18.70 -0.85
C LEU A 49 10.46 -18.47 -2.09
N ARG A 50 11.30 -19.47 -2.39
CA ARG A 50 12.12 -19.51 -3.60
C ARG A 50 11.23 -19.66 -4.84
N CYS A 51 10.82 -18.55 -5.45
CA CYS A 51 10.45 -18.48 -6.86
C CYS A 51 10.33 -17.00 -7.29
N VAL A 52 11.44 -16.38 -7.67
CA VAL A 52 11.44 -14.99 -8.16
C VAL A 52 12.18 -14.82 -9.50
N ASN A 53 12.70 -15.89 -10.13
CA ASN A 53 13.50 -15.74 -11.35
C ASN A 53 12.90 -16.32 -12.64
N ASP A 54 11.73 -16.97 -12.63
CA ASP A 54 11.17 -17.51 -13.87
C ASP A 54 9.65 -17.30 -13.96
N MET A 55 9.23 -16.41 -14.87
CA MET A 55 7.84 -16.21 -15.28
C MET A 55 7.23 -17.43 -15.99
N ARG A 56 7.97 -18.55 -16.10
CA ARG A 56 7.49 -19.80 -16.72
C ARG A 56 6.83 -20.80 -15.77
N PHE A 57 6.91 -20.61 -14.45
CA PHE A 57 6.29 -21.54 -13.48
C PHE A 57 4.80 -21.30 -13.20
N TRP A 58 4.17 -20.35 -13.89
CA TRP A 58 2.81 -19.87 -13.59
C TRP A 58 1.68 -20.72 -14.16
N VAL A 59 1.95 -21.81 -14.88
CA VAL A 59 0.94 -22.44 -15.77
C VAL A 59 0.63 -23.91 -15.48
N HIS A 60 1.35 -24.64 -14.61
CA HIS A 60 1.25 -26.11 -14.59
C HIS A 60 0.85 -26.83 -13.31
N ASP A 61 0.35 -26.15 -12.27
CA ASP A 61 -0.22 -26.88 -11.13
C ASP A 61 -1.59 -26.34 -10.68
N PRO A 62 -2.71 -26.98 -11.11
CA PRO A 62 -4.05 -26.62 -10.68
C PRO A 62 -4.37 -27.02 -9.22
N LEU A 63 -3.43 -27.66 -8.50
CA LEU A 63 -3.58 -28.08 -7.11
C LEU A 63 -2.70 -27.30 -6.11
N CYS A 64 -1.79 -26.45 -6.60
CA CYS A 64 -0.98 -25.58 -5.75
C CYS A 64 -1.50 -24.14 -5.77
N PHE A 65 -2.39 -23.82 -4.82
CA PHE A 65 -2.69 -22.43 -4.44
C PHE A 65 -1.46 -21.83 -3.73
N GLN A 66 -0.41 -21.58 -4.50
CA GLN A 66 0.86 -21.08 -4.02
C GLN A 66 0.81 -19.56 -4.10
N LEU A 67 0.65 -18.87 -2.96
CA LEU A 67 1.04 -17.46 -2.90
C LEU A 67 2.54 -17.41 -3.19
N VAL A 68 2.87 -16.98 -4.39
CA VAL A 68 4.23 -16.67 -4.77
C VAL A 68 4.61 -15.43 -3.99
N PRO A 69 5.76 -15.45 -3.31
CA PRO A 69 6.21 -14.26 -2.65
C PRO A 69 6.58 -13.22 -3.67
N TYR A 70 5.91 -12.10 -3.53
CA TYR A 70 6.20 -10.94 -4.32
C TYR A 70 6.76 -9.88 -3.38
N GLN A 71 8.08 -9.79 -3.32
CA GLN A 71 8.72 -8.51 -3.01
C GLN A 71 8.93 -7.80 -4.35
N PRO A 72 8.33 -6.62 -4.58
CA PRO A 72 8.57 -5.90 -5.82
C PRO A 72 10.04 -5.45 -5.80
N LEU A 73 10.88 -6.14 -6.57
CA LEU A 73 12.28 -5.75 -6.70
C LEU A 73 12.31 -4.32 -7.28
N ARG A 74 13.00 -3.40 -6.59
CA ARG A 74 13.08 -1.98 -6.93
C ARG A 74 11.75 -1.22 -6.77
N VAL A 75 11.01 -1.42 -5.67
CA VAL A 75 9.80 -0.64 -5.30
C VAL A 75 10.01 0.85 -5.55
N ASN A 76 11.15 1.41 -5.11
CA ASN A 76 11.51 2.82 -5.38
C ASN A 76 11.38 3.17 -6.87
N LYS A 77 12.00 2.37 -7.75
CA LYS A 77 11.96 2.60 -9.20
C LYS A 77 10.55 2.38 -9.77
N ILE A 78 9.83 1.35 -9.33
CA ILE A 78 8.47 1.05 -9.81
C ILE A 78 7.52 2.21 -9.44
N MET A 79 7.57 2.66 -8.19
CA MET A 79 6.76 3.77 -7.71
C MET A 79 7.07 5.06 -8.47
N THR A 80 8.35 5.40 -8.64
CA THR A 80 8.73 6.65 -9.32
C THR A 80 8.52 6.60 -10.83
N GLU A 81 8.92 5.52 -11.51
CA GLU A 81 9.00 5.47 -12.97
C GLU A 81 7.73 4.91 -13.65
N LEU A 82 6.98 4.04 -12.98
CA LEU A 82 5.80 3.40 -13.57
C LEU A 82 4.52 3.95 -12.97
N VAL A 83 4.41 3.98 -11.64
CA VAL A 83 3.17 4.38 -10.95
C VAL A 83 2.96 5.89 -11.06
N PHE A 84 3.87 6.71 -10.54
CA PHE A 84 3.65 8.16 -10.53
C PHE A 84 3.70 8.80 -11.92
N LYS A 85 4.64 8.39 -12.77
CA LYS A 85 4.65 8.84 -14.18
C LYS A 85 3.43 8.37 -14.95
N GLY A 86 2.86 7.21 -14.62
CA GLY A 86 1.62 6.72 -15.22
C GLY A 86 0.41 7.54 -14.77
N ILE A 87 0.23 7.72 -13.45
CA ILE A 87 -0.91 8.47 -12.87
C ILE A 87 -0.87 9.94 -13.32
N PHE A 88 0.33 10.54 -13.39
CA PHE A 88 0.53 11.92 -13.78
C PHE A 88 1.24 12.01 -15.14
N ALA A 89 0.79 11.21 -16.11
CA ALA A 89 1.37 11.19 -17.46
C ALA A 89 1.38 12.57 -18.13
N ASP A 90 0.40 13.41 -17.83
CA ASP A 90 0.28 14.79 -18.29
C ASP A 90 0.78 15.84 -17.27
N GLY A 91 1.41 15.41 -16.17
CA GLY A 91 1.88 16.28 -15.09
C GLY A 91 0.74 16.94 -14.30
N ALA A 92 -0.35 16.19 -14.05
CA ALA A 92 -1.56 16.62 -13.33
C ALA A 92 -2.42 17.67 -14.05
N THR A 93 -2.16 17.95 -15.34
CA THR A 93 -2.82 19.03 -16.09
C THR A 93 -4.33 18.81 -16.16
N SER A 94 -4.78 17.61 -16.54
CA SER A 94 -6.19 17.24 -16.63
C SER A 94 -6.90 17.30 -15.27
N MET A 95 -6.19 16.93 -14.19
CA MET A 95 -6.74 16.96 -12.84
C MET A 95 -6.97 18.41 -12.36
N VAL A 96 -5.97 19.29 -12.53
CA VAL A 96 -6.10 20.71 -12.19
C VAL A 96 -7.20 21.38 -13.01
N GLN A 97 -7.34 21.02 -14.30
CA GLN A 97 -8.41 21.55 -15.14
C GLN A 97 -9.80 21.16 -14.63
N LYS A 98 -10.00 19.91 -14.21
CA LYS A 98 -11.28 19.43 -13.65
C LYS A 98 -11.62 20.05 -12.29
N LEU A 99 -10.61 20.40 -11.49
CA LEU A 99 -10.80 21.05 -10.19
C LEU A 99 -11.06 22.57 -10.32
N LYS A 100 -10.83 23.16 -11.50
CA LYS A 100 -10.95 24.61 -11.72
C LYS A 100 -12.42 25.06 -11.59
N GLY A 101 -12.68 25.98 -10.67
CA GLY A 101 -14.02 26.53 -10.41
C GLY A 101 -14.87 25.69 -9.46
N GLY A 102 -14.38 24.54 -8.99
CA GLY A 102 -15.04 23.74 -7.94
C GLY A 102 -14.53 24.06 -6.53
N PRO A 103 -15.25 23.63 -5.48
CA PRO A 103 -14.75 23.71 -4.11
C PRO A 103 -13.50 22.83 -3.95
N ILE A 104 -12.43 23.40 -3.40
CA ILE A 104 -11.20 22.68 -3.08
C ILE A 104 -11.11 22.59 -1.57
N ASP A 105 -10.99 21.36 -1.06
CA ASP A 105 -10.76 21.11 0.36
C ASP A 105 -9.50 21.87 0.83
N PRO A 106 -9.53 22.58 1.97
CA PRO A 106 -8.37 23.28 2.50
C PRO A 106 -7.10 22.43 2.60
N CYS A 107 -7.21 21.13 2.90
CA CYS A 107 -6.05 20.23 2.99
C CYS A 107 -5.39 19.93 1.63
N LEU A 108 -6.14 20.07 0.52
CA LEU A 108 -5.65 19.84 -0.83
C LEU A 108 -5.17 21.12 -1.53
N ARG A 109 -5.40 22.29 -0.92
CA ARG A 109 -5.15 23.60 -1.55
C ARG A 109 -3.69 23.78 -1.97
N ASP A 110 -2.76 23.49 -1.08
CA ASP A 110 -1.32 23.63 -1.36
C ASP A 110 -0.87 22.68 -2.47
N GLN A 111 -1.44 21.48 -2.50
CA GLN A 111 -1.16 20.47 -3.51
C GLN A 111 -1.69 20.88 -4.90
N VAL A 112 -2.93 21.37 -4.97
CA VAL A 112 -3.52 21.86 -6.24
C VAL A 112 -2.76 23.06 -6.77
N ASN A 113 -2.34 23.99 -5.90
CA ASN A 113 -1.54 25.15 -6.29
C ASN A 113 -0.17 24.74 -6.84
N LEU A 114 0.46 23.73 -6.23
CA LEU A 114 1.72 23.17 -6.69
C LEU A 114 1.56 22.50 -8.07
N TYR A 115 0.44 21.80 -8.30
CA TYR A 115 0.14 21.16 -9.57
C TYR A 115 -0.20 22.15 -10.69
N ALA A 116 -0.75 23.31 -10.36
CA ALA A 116 -1.08 24.38 -11.30
C ALA A 116 0.16 25.11 -11.87
N LEU A 117 1.37 24.85 -11.34
CA LEU A 117 2.59 25.46 -11.85
C LEU A 117 2.87 25.07 -13.31
N PRO A 118 3.40 25.98 -14.15
CA PRO A 118 3.80 25.66 -15.51
C PRO A 118 4.84 24.53 -15.57
N LYS A 119 4.73 23.65 -16.58
CA LYS A 119 5.60 22.47 -16.74
C LYS A 119 7.10 22.79 -16.77
N TRP A 120 7.49 23.92 -17.36
CA TRP A 120 8.89 24.38 -17.39
C TRP A 120 9.40 24.73 -15.99
N LEU A 121 8.56 25.33 -15.16
CA LEU A 121 8.89 25.73 -13.79
C LEU A 121 9.01 24.51 -12.89
N LYS A 122 8.09 23.53 -12.99
CA LYS A 122 8.19 22.25 -12.28
C LYS A 122 9.50 21.52 -12.60
N ARG A 123 9.97 21.56 -13.85
CA ARG A 123 11.24 20.94 -14.27
C ARG A 123 12.46 21.62 -13.65
N ILE A 124 12.49 22.94 -13.59
CA ILE A 124 13.58 23.70 -12.94
C ILE A 124 13.61 23.40 -11.43
N ILE A 125 12.46 23.48 -10.78
CA ILE A 125 12.32 23.17 -9.35
C ILE A 125 12.73 21.72 -9.07
N GLY A 126 12.27 20.78 -9.90
CA GLY A 126 12.62 19.36 -9.79
C GLY A 126 14.12 19.09 -9.95
N PHE A 127 14.79 19.79 -10.88
CA PHE A 127 16.25 19.70 -11.05
C PHE A 127 17.01 20.26 -9.84
N LEU A 128 16.60 21.43 -9.32
CA LEU A 128 17.23 22.08 -8.17
C LEU A 128 17.04 21.32 -6.85
N LEU A 129 15.89 20.68 -6.66
CA LEU A 129 15.53 20.00 -5.40
C LEU A 129 15.91 18.51 -5.37
N LYS A 130 16.27 17.92 -6.53
CA LYS A 130 16.74 16.52 -6.64
C LYS A 130 17.85 16.13 -5.63
N PRO A 131 18.88 16.95 -5.33
CA PRO A 131 19.89 16.61 -4.33
C PRO A 131 19.38 16.65 -2.87
N PHE A 132 18.26 17.32 -2.57
CA PHE A 132 17.72 17.45 -1.21
C PHE A 132 16.71 16.35 -0.85
N SER A 133 16.02 15.76 -1.83
CA SER A 133 15.34 14.48 -1.65
C SER A 133 15.08 13.78 -2.99
N PRO A 134 15.37 12.48 -3.10
CA PRO A 134 15.20 11.71 -4.33
C PRO A 134 13.73 11.55 -4.76
N ARG A 135 12.76 11.83 -3.87
CA ARG A 135 11.32 11.73 -4.13
C ARG A 135 10.68 13.05 -4.60
N PHE A 136 11.36 14.19 -4.47
CA PHE A 136 10.77 15.52 -4.71
C PHE A 136 10.21 15.80 -6.11
N PRO A 137 10.84 15.36 -7.21
CA PRO A 137 10.27 15.55 -8.55
C PRO A 137 8.90 14.87 -8.70
N PHE A 138 8.63 13.84 -7.90
CA PHE A 138 7.40 13.04 -7.94
C PHE A 138 6.37 13.54 -6.92
N ILE A 139 6.79 14.15 -5.80
CA ILE A 139 5.92 14.85 -4.83
C ILE A 139 5.21 16.04 -5.50
N LEU A 140 5.89 16.70 -6.44
CA LEU A 140 5.32 17.76 -7.30
C LEU A 140 4.20 17.27 -8.21
N ASP A 141 4.05 15.97 -8.40
CA ASP A 141 3.02 15.40 -9.24
C ASP A 141 2.07 14.46 -8.46
N ALA A 142 2.42 13.87 -7.30
CA ALA A 142 1.63 12.82 -6.65
C ALA A 142 1.56 12.82 -5.10
N VAL A 143 0.49 12.24 -4.54
CA VAL A 143 0.37 11.85 -3.11
C VAL A 143 1.03 10.49 -2.88
N THR A 144 1.97 10.42 -1.95
CA THR A 144 2.81 9.23 -1.70
C THR A 144 2.17 8.12 -0.85
N ILE A 145 0.88 8.21 -0.51
CA ILE A 145 0.17 7.18 0.28
C ILE A 145 -0.27 5.98 -0.59
N LEU A 146 -0.17 6.11 -1.91
CA LEU A 146 -0.64 5.11 -2.86
C LEU A 146 0.32 3.91 -3.05
N SER A 147 1.46 3.82 -2.35
CA SER A 147 2.44 2.75 -2.64
C SER A 147 1.87 1.35 -2.37
N TYR A 148 1.17 1.19 -1.26
CA TYR A 148 0.52 -0.09 -0.89
C TYR A 148 -0.61 -0.49 -1.85
N THR A 149 -1.32 0.47 -2.46
CA THR A 149 -2.51 0.18 -3.28
C THR A 149 -2.24 0.21 -4.78
N ALA A 150 -1.48 1.19 -5.26
CA ALA A 150 -1.24 1.42 -6.69
C ALA A 150 -0.36 0.34 -7.34
N LEU A 151 0.47 -0.35 -6.56
CA LEU A 151 1.26 -1.47 -7.04
C LEU A 151 0.38 -2.57 -7.62
N TYR A 152 -0.70 -2.95 -6.94
CA TYR A 152 -1.57 -4.03 -7.38
C TYR A 152 -2.48 -3.61 -8.54
N ASN A 153 -2.82 -2.32 -8.63
CA ASN A 153 -3.47 -1.75 -9.82
C ASN A 153 -2.57 -1.86 -11.07
N LEU A 154 -1.26 -1.58 -10.94
CA LEU A 154 -0.31 -1.72 -12.04
C LEU A 154 -0.14 -3.18 -12.48
N LEU A 155 -0.15 -4.11 -11.52
CA LEU A 155 0.01 -5.54 -11.78
C LEU A 155 -1.28 -6.22 -12.27
N ASN A 156 -2.41 -5.54 -12.20
CA ASN A 156 -3.74 -6.07 -12.48
C ASN A 156 -4.09 -7.28 -11.59
N PHE A 157 -3.77 -7.18 -10.30
CA PHE A 157 -4.06 -8.21 -9.29
C PHE A 157 -5.34 -7.83 -8.55
N PRO A 158 -6.28 -8.77 -8.33
CA PRO A 158 -7.45 -8.52 -7.49
C PRO A 158 -6.98 -8.26 -6.05
N ALA A 159 -7.46 -7.14 -5.50
CA ALA A 159 -7.14 -6.71 -4.14
C ALA A 159 -8.40 -6.20 -3.44
N GLY A 160 -8.59 -6.63 -2.20
CA GLY A 160 -9.66 -6.13 -1.33
C GLY A 160 -9.14 -5.79 0.06
N VAL A 161 -9.91 -4.99 0.80
CA VAL A 161 -9.54 -4.55 2.15
C VAL A 161 -10.54 -5.04 3.17
N VAL A 162 -10.06 -5.53 4.31
CA VAL A 162 -10.88 -6.01 5.42
C VAL A 162 -10.52 -5.20 6.67
N PRO A 163 -11.49 -4.57 7.35
CA PRO A 163 -11.26 -3.93 8.65
C PRO A 163 -10.91 -4.98 9.70
N VAL A 164 -9.77 -4.83 10.39
CA VAL A 164 -9.27 -5.84 11.34
C VAL A 164 -9.16 -5.33 12.78
N SER A 165 -8.86 -4.05 12.96
CA SER A 165 -8.68 -3.47 14.29
C SER A 165 -9.08 -1.98 14.29
N THR A 166 -8.86 -1.30 15.41
CA THR A 166 -8.92 0.15 15.54
C THR A 166 -7.58 0.67 16.07
N VAL A 167 -7.26 1.92 15.80
CA VAL A 167 -6.06 2.58 16.36
C VAL A 167 -6.18 2.64 17.87
N THR A 168 -5.12 2.27 18.60
CA THR A 168 -5.05 2.31 20.06
C THR A 168 -4.23 3.49 20.55
N ALA A 169 -4.37 3.86 21.83
CA ALA A 169 -3.50 4.85 22.47
C ALA A 169 -2.01 4.46 22.37
N ASP A 170 -1.68 3.17 22.52
CA ASP A 170 -0.31 2.68 22.36
C ASP A 170 0.24 2.90 20.94
N ASP A 171 -0.60 2.77 19.91
CA ASP A 171 -0.19 3.08 18.53
C ASP A 171 0.15 4.57 18.36
N GLU A 172 -0.61 5.46 19.01
CA GLU A 172 -0.37 6.91 18.99
C GLU A 172 0.92 7.27 19.73
N GLU A 173 1.19 6.61 20.86
CA GLU A 173 2.46 6.78 21.57
C GLU A 173 3.65 6.30 20.72
N GLU A 174 3.56 5.12 20.09
CA GLU A 174 4.59 4.62 19.20
C GLU A 174 4.76 5.51 17.96
N LEU A 175 3.66 6.11 17.46
CA LEU A 175 3.67 7.03 16.32
C LEU A 175 4.52 8.28 16.61
N LYS A 176 4.66 8.70 17.88
CA LYS A 176 5.57 9.80 18.27
C LYS A 176 7.02 9.52 17.87
N HIS A 177 7.42 8.25 17.77
CA HIS A 177 8.76 7.83 17.36
C HIS A 177 8.89 7.51 15.86
N TYR A 178 7.80 7.63 15.08
CA TYR A 178 7.81 7.44 13.64
C TYR A 178 8.74 8.42 12.93
N LYS A 179 9.66 7.89 12.09
CA LYS A 179 10.61 8.66 11.27
C LYS A 179 10.37 8.54 9.76
N GLY A 180 9.68 7.50 9.28
CA GLY A 180 9.55 7.21 7.86
C GLY A 180 10.84 6.67 7.23
N VAL A 181 10.74 6.12 6.02
CA VAL A 181 11.88 5.46 5.34
C VAL A 181 12.95 6.47 4.90
N PHE A 182 12.54 7.62 4.35
CA PHE A 182 13.49 8.60 3.82
C PHE A 182 13.57 9.90 4.65
N GLN A 183 12.74 10.02 5.69
CA GLN A 183 12.71 11.12 6.65
C GLN A 183 12.51 12.51 6.02
N ASP A 184 11.90 12.55 4.84
CA ASP A 184 11.64 13.81 4.12
C ASP A 184 10.31 14.46 4.56
N LYS A 185 9.92 15.55 3.88
CA LYS A 185 8.68 16.26 4.22
C LYS A 185 7.44 15.38 4.10
N MET A 186 7.41 14.36 3.22
CA MET A 186 6.25 13.50 3.08
C MET A 186 6.08 12.58 4.28
N ASP A 187 7.18 12.04 4.80
CA ASP A 187 7.12 11.21 6.00
C ASP A 187 6.63 12.02 7.21
N LYS A 188 7.03 13.29 7.30
CA LYS A 188 6.54 14.24 8.32
C LYS A 188 5.06 14.59 8.13
N LEU A 189 4.63 14.81 6.89
CA LEU A 189 3.23 15.09 6.56
C LEU A 189 2.33 13.90 6.85
N LEU A 190 2.77 12.69 6.49
CA LEU A 190 2.05 11.45 6.80
C LEU A 190 1.88 11.30 8.31
N LYS A 191 2.95 11.45 9.08
CA LYS A 191 2.89 11.41 10.55
C LYS A 191 1.87 12.42 11.10
N LYS A 192 1.90 13.66 10.61
CA LYS A 192 0.95 14.70 11.02
C LYS A 192 -0.49 14.35 10.63
N ALA A 193 -0.70 13.80 9.43
CA ALA A 193 -2.01 13.46 8.89
C ALA A 193 -2.68 12.30 9.65
N VAL A 194 -1.87 11.37 10.18
CA VAL A 194 -2.37 10.21 10.95
C VAL A 194 -2.32 10.40 12.46
N THR A 195 -1.92 11.57 12.97
CA THR A 195 -1.90 11.87 14.42
C THR A 195 -3.33 12.10 14.93
N GLY A 196 -3.66 11.57 16.10
CA GLY A 196 -4.97 11.73 16.72
C GLY A 196 -6.04 10.85 16.07
N ALA A 197 -5.64 9.69 15.55
CA ALA A 197 -6.49 8.73 14.86
C ALA A 197 -7.03 7.64 15.80
N GLU A 198 -6.83 7.74 17.11
CA GLU A 198 -7.34 6.78 18.10
C GLU A 198 -8.83 6.44 17.87
N GLY A 199 -9.15 5.15 17.87
CA GLY A 199 -10.49 4.64 17.60
C GLY A 199 -10.87 4.51 16.12
N LEU A 200 -10.10 5.08 15.19
CA LEU A 200 -10.35 4.92 13.75
C LEU A 200 -10.03 3.49 13.27
N PRO A 201 -10.74 2.99 12.24
CA PRO A 201 -10.55 1.63 11.75
C PRO A 201 -9.20 1.44 11.07
N VAL A 202 -8.56 0.30 11.37
CA VAL A 202 -7.36 -0.21 10.71
C VAL A 202 -7.76 -1.40 9.87
N ALA A 203 -7.43 -1.35 8.58
CA ALA A 203 -7.72 -2.41 7.62
C ALA A 203 -6.45 -3.08 7.11
N VAL A 204 -6.62 -4.29 6.60
CA VAL A 204 -5.59 -5.15 6.04
C VAL A 204 -5.96 -5.44 4.59
N GLN A 205 -4.98 -5.43 3.69
CA GLN A 205 -5.21 -5.71 2.26
C GLN A 205 -4.97 -7.18 1.94
N CYS A 206 -5.95 -7.81 1.30
CA CYS A 206 -5.90 -9.17 0.79
C CYS A 206 -5.73 -9.11 -0.73
N VAL A 207 -4.76 -9.85 -1.27
CA VAL A 207 -4.44 -9.83 -2.70
C VAL A 207 -4.31 -11.27 -3.22
N ALA A 208 -4.81 -11.51 -4.43
CA ALA A 208 -4.59 -12.76 -5.16
C ALA A 208 -3.95 -12.50 -6.53
N LEU A 209 -3.69 -13.57 -7.29
CA LEU A 209 -3.14 -13.48 -8.64
C LEU A 209 -4.18 -12.98 -9.65
N PRO A 210 -3.76 -12.50 -10.84
CA PRO A 210 -4.70 -12.05 -11.87
C PRO A 210 -5.76 -13.12 -12.15
N TRP A 211 -7.03 -12.68 -12.22
CA TRP A 211 -8.19 -13.53 -12.51
C TRP A 211 -8.51 -14.58 -11.43
N GLN A 212 -8.05 -14.38 -10.20
CA GLN A 212 -8.34 -15.24 -9.05
C GLN A 212 -9.20 -14.50 -8.00
N ASP A 213 -10.20 -13.76 -8.44
CA ASP A 213 -11.09 -12.94 -7.62
C ASP A 213 -11.80 -13.76 -6.54
N GLU A 214 -12.24 -14.99 -6.84
CA GLU A 214 -12.89 -15.88 -5.86
C GLU A 214 -11.93 -16.31 -4.75
N VAL A 215 -10.63 -16.42 -5.05
CA VAL A 215 -9.59 -16.70 -4.06
C VAL A 215 -9.34 -15.47 -3.19
N CYS A 216 -9.31 -14.27 -3.79
CA CYS A 216 -9.21 -13.01 -3.05
C CYS A 216 -10.39 -12.85 -2.09
N LEU A 217 -11.61 -13.03 -2.58
CA LEU A 217 -12.85 -12.95 -1.77
C LEU A 217 -12.89 -14.01 -0.67
N ARG A 218 -12.43 -15.24 -0.97
CA ARG A 218 -12.30 -16.29 0.03
C ARG A 218 -11.36 -15.88 1.15
N PHE A 219 -10.18 -15.37 0.79
CA PHE A 219 -9.18 -14.95 1.76
C PHE A 219 -9.71 -13.79 2.62
N MET A 220 -10.40 -12.81 2.02
CA MET A 220 -11.05 -11.73 2.75
C MET A 220 -12.11 -12.26 3.74
N LYS A 221 -12.94 -13.21 3.31
CA LYS A 221 -13.94 -13.86 4.17
C LYS A 221 -13.29 -14.56 5.37
N GLU A 222 -12.20 -15.28 5.14
CA GLU A 222 -11.44 -15.95 6.21
C GLU A 222 -10.91 -14.95 7.24
N VAL A 223 -10.26 -13.87 6.78
CA VAL A 223 -9.75 -12.80 7.66
C VAL A 223 -10.89 -12.16 8.45
N GLU A 224 -12.00 -11.82 7.78
CA GLU A 224 -13.17 -11.23 8.43
C GLU A 224 -13.75 -12.16 9.51
N HIS A 225 -13.84 -13.46 9.22
CA HIS A 225 -14.35 -14.46 10.14
C HIS A 225 -13.48 -14.58 11.40
N LEU A 226 -12.16 -14.73 11.24
CA LEU A 226 -11.22 -14.87 12.34
C LEU A 226 -11.16 -13.61 13.22
N VAL A 227 -11.20 -12.42 12.61
CA VAL A 227 -11.28 -11.16 13.35
C VAL A 227 -12.57 -11.05 14.15
N LYS A 228 -13.72 -11.43 13.55
CA LYS A 228 -15.01 -11.44 14.25
C LYS A 228 -15.01 -12.42 15.42
N GLN A 229 -14.36 -13.57 15.29
CA GLN A 229 -14.22 -14.55 16.37
C GLN A 229 -13.36 -14.02 17.52
N LYS A 230 -12.22 -13.37 17.23
CA LYS A 230 -11.35 -12.76 18.26
C LYS A 230 -12.07 -11.71 19.11
N ARG A 231 -13.05 -11.01 18.53
CA ARG A 231 -13.82 -9.95 19.21
C ARG A 231 -14.96 -10.45 20.10
N LYS A 232 -15.31 -11.74 19.99
CA LYS A 232 -16.32 -12.38 20.85
C LYS A 232 -15.66 -12.94 22.10
#